data_AF-A0A931NHZ0-F1
#
_entry.id   AF-A0A931NHZ0-F1
#
_cell.length_a   1.000
_cell.length_b   1.000
_cell.length_c   1.000
_cell.angle_alpha   90.00
_cell.angle_beta   90.00
_cell.angle_gamma   90.00
#
_symmetry.space_group_name_H-M   'P 1'
#
loop_
_entity.id
_entity.type
_entity.pdbx_description
1 polymer ?
#
loop_
_entity_poly.entity_id
_entity_poly.type
_entity_poly.pdbx_seq_one_letter_code
_entity_poly.pdbx_strand_id
1 'polypeptide(L)'
;MTRFAAAHRDPRNIALHCWGVPMVLMGLGLLLRDLSDLGWALAFTTSGLLLQSVGHWYEGRRPAMGLAGWLLAPMFVGLQGLHRLGWAQQCWAEVERDAGPRRLRDLAHSR
;
A
#
# COMPACT_ATOMS: atom_id res chain seq x y z
N MET A 1 -7.87 8.05 7.64
CA MET A 1 -6.47 7.76 7.24
C MET A 1 -5.54 7.48 8.41
N THR A 2 -5.60 8.26 9.49
CA THR A 2 -4.70 8.13 10.66
C THR A 2 -4.64 6.71 11.26
N ARG A 3 -5.79 6.06 11.52
CA ARG A 3 -5.82 4.66 12.02
C ARG A 3 -5.18 3.67 11.05
N PHE A 4 -5.39 3.86 9.75
CA PHE A 4 -4.77 3.03 8.71
C PHE A 4 -3.26 3.26 8.66
N ALA A 5 -2.80 4.51 8.71
CA ALA A 5 -1.39 4.85 8.76
C ALA A 5 -0.70 4.33 10.04
N ALA A 6 -1.36 4.42 11.19
CA ALA A 6 -0.87 3.87 12.47
C ALA A 6 -0.71 2.34 12.42
N ALA A 7 -1.55 1.70 11.61
CA ALA A 7 -1.49 0.27 11.35
C ALA A 7 -0.37 -0.13 10.38
N HIS A 8 0.10 0.79 9.52
CA HIS A 8 1.11 0.55 8.48
C HIS A 8 2.32 1.47 8.68
N ARG A 9 3.16 1.14 9.67
CA ARG A 9 4.30 1.98 10.08
C ARG A 9 5.66 1.40 9.70
N ASP A 10 5.73 0.18 9.16
CA ASP A 10 7.00 -0.39 8.73
C ASP A 10 7.42 0.23 7.38
N PRO A 11 8.60 0.86 7.27
CA PRO A 11 9.03 1.50 6.03
C PRO A 11 9.17 0.50 4.88
N ARG A 12 9.47 -0.78 5.15
CA ARG A 12 9.54 -1.84 4.14
C ARG A 12 8.16 -2.13 3.58
N ASN A 13 7.17 -2.23 4.47
CA ASN A 13 5.77 -2.40 4.08
C ASN A 13 5.26 -1.22 3.25
N ILE A 14 5.49 0.01 3.74
CA ILE A 14 5.10 1.24 3.03
C ILE A 14 5.70 1.28 1.62
N ALA A 15 6.99 0.94 1.47
CA ALA A 15 7.65 0.90 0.18
C ALA A 15 7.03 -0.13 -0.77
N LEU A 16 6.76 -1.34 -0.28
CA LEU A 16 6.14 -2.40 -1.08
C LEU A 16 4.70 -2.06 -1.49
N HIS A 17 3.92 -1.40 -0.63
CA HIS A 17 2.61 -0.85 -1.02
C HIS A 17 2.71 0.25 -2.09
N CYS A 18 3.71 1.13 -2.01
CA CYS A 18 3.88 2.20 -2.99
C CYS A 18 4.06 1.68 -4.42
N TRP A 19 4.63 0.49 -4.58
CA TRP A 19 4.75 -0.18 -5.87
C TRP A 19 3.58 -1.12 -6.16
N GLY A 20 3.19 -1.93 -5.18
CA GLY A 20 2.16 -2.95 -5.37
C GLY A 20 0.78 -2.37 -5.66
N VAL A 21 0.41 -1.24 -5.07
CA VAL A 21 -0.89 -0.59 -5.33
C VAL A 21 -0.99 -0.09 -6.77
N PRO A 22 -0.06 0.72 -7.32
CA PRO A 22 -0.08 1.09 -8.73
C PRO A 22 -0.09 -0.11 -9.68
N MET A 23 0.63 -1.18 -9.37
CA MET A 23 0.63 -2.40 -10.18
C MET A 23 -0.76 -3.06 -10.21
N VAL A 24 -1.44 -3.18 -9.07
CA VAL A 24 -2.82 -3.69 -9.05
C VAL A 24 -3.76 -2.78 -9.82
N LEU A 25 -3.67 -1.45 -9.63
CA LEU A 25 -4.50 -0.50 -10.37
C LEU A 25 -4.27 -0.58 -11.89
N MET A 26 -3.00 -0.74 -12.31
CA MET A 26 -2.64 -0.95 -13.71
C MET A 26 -3.23 -2.26 -14.24
N GLY A 27 -3.06 -3.37 -13.52
CA GLY A 27 -3.60 -4.66 -13.93
C GLY A 27 -5.13 -4.65 -14.08
N LEU A 28 -5.84 -4.00 -13.15
CA LEU A 28 -7.28 -3.80 -13.24
C LEU A 28 -7.66 -2.90 -14.43
N GLY A 29 -6.92 -1.81 -14.66
CA GLY A 29 -7.12 -0.93 -15.80
C GLY A 29 -6.96 -1.64 -17.14
N LEU A 30 -5.93 -2.48 -17.28
CA LEU A 30 -5.71 -3.32 -18.46
C LEU A 30 -6.84 -4.33 -18.67
N LEU A 31 -7.31 -4.99 -17.60
CA LEU A 31 -8.44 -5.92 -17.68
C LEU A 31 -9.74 -5.25 -18.12
N LEU A 32 -9.98 -4.01 -17.65
CA LEU A 32 -11.14 -3.21 -18.04
C LEU A 32 -11.02 -2.61 -19.45
N ARG A 33 -9.79 -2.50 -19.98
CA ARG A 33 -9.53 -1.97 -21.31
C ARG A 33 -9.93 -2.96 -22.39
N ASP A 34 -9.36 -4.16 -22.36
CA ASP A 34 -9.55 -5.20 -23.39
C ASP A 34 -9.05 -6.57 -22.92
N LEU A 35 -9.70 -7.66 -23.34
CA LEU A 35 -9.29 -9.04 -22.99
C LEU A 35 -7.96 -9.47 -23.63
N SER A 36 -7.51 -8.82 -24.70
CA SER A 36 -6.18 -9.06 -25.30
C SER A 36 -5.02 -8.75 -24.34
N ASP A 37 -5.24 -7.92 -23.32
CA ASP A 37 -4.25 -7.63 -22.29
C ASP A 37 -4.23 -8.62 -21.13
N LEU A 38 -5.03 -9.69 -21.18
CA LEU A 38 -5.23 -10.59 -20.03
C LEU A 38 -3.92 -11.06 -19.40
N GLY A 39 -2.91 -11.39 -20.22
CA GLY A 39 -1.59 -11.78 -19.72
C GLY A 39 -0.91 -10.70 -18.89
N TRP A 40 -0.91 -9.45 -19.37
CA TRP A 40 -0.35 -8.31 -18.63
C TRP A 40 -1.19 -7.94 -17.42
N ALA A 41 -2.51 -7.93 -17.56
CA ALA A 41 -3.44 -7.67 -16.47
C ALA A 41 -3.19 -8.62 -15.29
N LEU A 42 -3.04 -9.92 -15.57
CA LEU A 42 -2.72 -10.94 -14.57
C LEU A 42 -1.31 -10.74 -13.99
N ALA A 43 -0.30 -10.48 -14.82
CA ALA A 43 1.07 -10.27 -14.36
C ALA A 43 1.18 -9.09 -13.37
N PHE A 44 0.60 -7.93 -13.72
CA PHE A 44 0.60 -6.74 -12.87
C PHE A 44 -0.21 -6.94 -11.59
N THR A 45 -1.41 -7.51 -11.70
CA THR A 45 -2.29 -7.75 -10.54
C THR A 45 -1.64 -8.72 -9.57
N THR A 46 -1.17 -9.87 -10.04
CA THR A 46 -0.56 -10.90 -9.17
C THR A 46 0.73 -10.40 -8.53
N SER A 47 1.61 -9.74 -9.29
CA SER A 47 2.86 -9.18 -8.76
C SER A 47 2.58 -8.07 -7.74
N GLY A 48 1.60 -7.20 -8.01
CA GLY A 48 1.19 -6.16 -7.07
C GLY A 48 0.60 -6.71 -5.77
N LEU A 49 -0.19 -7.79 -5.84
CA LEU A 49 -0.69 -8.49 -4.65
C LEU A 49 0.43 -9.19 -3.87
N LEU A 50 1.40 -9.78 -4.56
CA LEU A 50 2.56 -10.41 -3.94
C LEU A 50 3.38 -9.39 -3.14
N LEU A 51 3.73 -8.25 -3.76
CA LEU A 51 4.49 -7.19 -3.08
C LEU A 51 3.76 -6.68 -1.83
N GLN A 52 2.45 -6.41 -1.92
CA GLN A 52 1.65 -5.99 -0.76
C GLN A 52 1.63 -7.06 0.33
N SER A 53 1.49 -8.33 -0.04
CA SER A 53 1.49 -9.44 0.91
C SER A 53 2.84 -9.58 1.64
N VAL A 54 3.96 -9.44 0.93
CA VAL A 54 5.30 -9.40 1.54
C VAL A 54 5.45 -8.19 2.46
N GLY A 55 4.88 -7.04 2.08
CA GLY A 55 4.84 -5.86 2.93
C GLY A 55 4.15 -6.14 4.27
N HIS A 56 2.95 -6.71 4.22
CA HIS A 56 2.20 -7.05 5.42
C HIS A 56 2.90 -8.11 6.29
N TRP A 57 3.68 -9.01 5.70
CA TRP A 57 4.51 -9.96 6.45
C TRP A 57 5.53 -9.25 7.35
N TYR A 58 6.16 -8.17 6.87
CA TYR A 58 7.06 -7.35 7.72
C TYR A 58 6.35 -6.74 8.93
N GLU A 59 5.04 -6.54 8.88
CA GLU A 59 4.26 -6.04 10.01
C GLU A 59 3.64 -7.14 10.88
N GLY A 60 3.75 -8.42 10.46
CA GLY A 60 3.07 -9.54 11.10
C GLY A 60 1.55 -9.47 10.98
N ARG A 61 1.06 -8.75 9.97
CA ARG A 61 -0.36 -8.54 9.72
C ARG A 61 -0.77 -9.28 8.46
N ARG A 62 -2.06 -9.58 8.34
CA ARG A 62 -2.62 -10.11 7.10
C ARG A 62 -3.06 -8.94 6.21
N PRO A 63 -3.04 -9.11 4.87
CA PRO A 63 -3.61 -8.13 3.97
C PRO A 63 -5.07 -7.85 4.32
N ALA A 64 -5.48 -6.57 4.22
CA ALA A 64 -6.85 -6.19 4.48
C ALA A 64 -7.76 -6.69 3.33
N MET A 65 -8.46 -7.80 3.54
CA MET A 65 -9.40 -8.37 2.57
C MET A 65 -10.80 -7.81 2.81
N GLY A 66 -11.06 -6.59 2.36
CA GLY A 66 -12.38 -5.96 2.49
C GLY A 66 -12.42 -4.59 1.86
N LEU A 67 -13.61 -4.12 1.46
CA LEU A 67 -13.79 -2.88 0.69
C LEU A 67 -13.06 -1.68 1.30
N ALA A 68 -13.10 -1.56 2.63
CA ALA A 68 -12.34 -0.52 3.34
C ALA A 68 -10.83 -0.63 3.08
N GLY A 69 -10.23 -1.82 3.20
CA GLY A 69 -8.81 -2.02 2.91
C GLY A 69 -8.44 -1.67 1.47
N TRP A 70 -9.26 -2.13 0.52
CA TRP A 70 -9.08 -1.89 -0.92
C TRP A 70 -9.18 -0.41 -1.30
N LEU A 71 -9.98 0.39 -0.59
CA LEU A 71 -10.07 1.84 -0.81
C LEU A 71 -9.00 2.62 -0.04
N LEU A 72 -8.73 2.26 1.21
CA LEU A 72 -7.82 3.00 2.07
C LEU A 72 -6.36 2.89 1.58
N ALA A 73 -5.95 1.75 1.04
CA ALA A 73 -4.59 1.54 0.51
C ALA A 73 -4.23 2.48 -0.66
N PRO A 74 -5.00 2.55 -1.76
CA PRO A 74 -4.75 3.50 -2.84
C PRO A 74 -4.91 4.96 -2.42
N MET A 75 -5.83 5.27 -1.51
CA MET A 75 -5.92 6.62 -0.94
C MET A 75 -4.64 6.99 -0.16
N PHE A 76 -4.09 6.06 0.63
CA PHE A 76 -2.87 6.30 1.39
C PHE A 76 -1.63 6.46 0.48
N VAL A 77 -1.50 5.62 -0.56
CA VAL A 77 -0.43 5.74 -1.55
C VAL A 77 -0.58 7.04 -2.38
N GLY A 78 -1.81 7.41 -2.75
CA GLY A 78 -2.12 8.68 -3.41
C GLY A 78 -1.72 9.88 -2.55
N LEU A 79 -2.09 9.87 -1.26
CA LEU A 79 -1.67 10.90 -0.30
C LEU A 79 -0.14 10.98 -0.18
N GLN A 80 0.55 9.84 -0.11
CA GLN A 80 2.03 9.80 -0.14
C GLN A 80 2.61 10.43 -1.42
N GLY A 81 2.01 10.15 -2.57
CA GLY A 81 2.40 10.74 -3.85
C GLY A 81 2.22 12.26 -3.85
N LEU A 82 1.03 12.74 -3.48
CA LEU A 82 0.72 14.16 -3.38
C LEU A 82 1.64 14.89 -2.39
N HIS A 83 1.98 14.25 -1.27
CA HIS A 83 2.96 14.77 -0.32
C HIS A 83 4.34 14.92 -0.98
N ARG A 84 4.85 13.90 -1.67
CA ARG A 84 6.15 13.98 -2.39
C ARG A 84 6.16 15.03 -3.49
N LEU A 85 5.01 15.33 -4.09
CA LEU A 85 4.84 16.40 -5.08
C LEU A 85 4.70 17.80 -4.46
N GLY A 86 4.63 17.91 -3.12
CA GLY A 86 4.49 19.18 -2.42
C GLY A 86 3.05 19.64 -2.18
N TRP A 87 2.04 18.86 -2.56
CA TRP A 87 0.63 19.31 -2.57
C TRP A 87 -0.19 18.90 -1.35
N ALA A 88 0.31 18.00 -0.52
CA ALA A 88 -0.42 17.50 0.66
C ALA A 88 0.40 17.56 1.96
N GLN A 89 1.24 18.58 2.11
CA GLN A 89 2.16 18.74 3.25
C GLN A 89 1.42 18.81 4.60
N GLN A 90 0.38 19.63 4.69
CA GLN A 90 -0.41 19.79 5.92
C GLN A 90 -1.13 18.49 6.31
N CYS A 91 -1.84 17.88 5.36
CA CYS A 91 -2.53 16.61 5.59
C CYS A 91 -1.57 15.47 5.96
N TRP A 92 -0.40 15.43 5.33
CA TRP A 92 0.62 14.43 5.66
C TRP A 92 1.15 14.62 7.08
N ALA A 93 1.43 15.86 7.48
CA ALA A 93 1.89 16.18 8.83
C ALA A 93 0.87 15.78 9.90
N GLU A 94 -0.43 15.99 9.67
CA GLU A 94 -1.50 15.53 10.55
C GLU A 94 -1.53 14.01 10.67
N VAL A 95 -1.41 13.30 9.54
CA VAL A 95 -1.37 11.84 9.51
C VAL A 95 -0.16 11.31 10.29
N GLU A 96 1.02 11.90 10.12
CA GLU A 96 2.23 11.49 10.85
C GLU A 96 2.15 11.81 12.34
N ARG A 97 1.60 12.98 12.72
CA ARG A 97 1.39 13.36 14.12
C ARG A 97 0.52 12.34 14.84
N ASP A 98 -0.58 11.93 14.22
CA ASP A 98 -1.55 11.03 14.85
C ASP A 98 -1.14 9.54 14.74
N ALA A 99 -0.40 9.15 13.70
CA ALA A 99 0.01 7.76 13.49
C ALA A 99 1.21 7.31 14.35
N GLY A 100 1.94 8.27 14.95
CA GLY A 100 3.15 8.02 15.74
C GLY A 100 4.37 7.67 14.87
N PRO A 101 5.53 7.32 15.43
CA PRO A 101 6.77 7.07 14.66
C PRO A 101 6.68 5.83 13.76
N ARG A 102 7.56 5.74 12.76
CA ARG A 102 7.73 4.52 11.96
C ARG A 102 8.30 3.42 12.86
N ARG A 103 7.88 2.17 12.64
CA ARG A 103 8.25 1.02 13.48
C ARG A 103 8.74 -0.13 12.61
N LEU A 104 9.94 -0.62 12.85
CA LEU A 104 10.45 -1.84 12.23
C LEU A 104 10.12 -3.03 13.14
N ARG A 105 9.47 -4.06 12.60
CA ARG A 105 9.32 -5.33 13.33
C ARG A 105 10.68 -6.00 13.45
N ASP A 106 11.03 -6.40 14.66
CA ASP A 106 12.15 -7.30 14.92
C ASP A 106 11.78 -8.70 14.41
N LEU A 107 12.49 -9.15 13.37
CA LEU A 107 12.29 -10.46 12.75
C LEU A 107 13.10 -11.56 13.45
N ALA A 108 14.11 -11.21 14.26
CA ALA A 108 14.91 -12.19 14.99
C ALA A 108 14.14 -12.81 16.17
N HIS A 109 13.20 -12.06 16.73
CA HIS A 109 12.34 -12.50 17.84
C HIS A 109 10.86 -12.58 17.45
N SER A 110 10.55 -12.80 16.18
CA SER A 110 9.17 -12.94 15.73
C SER A 110 8.58 -14.28 16.18
N ARG A 111 7.76 -14.27 17.24
CA ARG A 111 6.78 -15.33 17.48
C ARG A 111 5.61 -15.21 16.50
#